data_AF-A0A2W2B7X9-F1
#
_entry.id   AF-A0A2W2B7X9-F1
#
_cell.length_a   1.000
_cell.length_b   1.000
_cell.length_c   1.000
_cell.angle_alpha   90.00
_cell.angle_beta   90.00
_cell.angle_gamma   90.00
#
_symmetry.space_group_name_H-M   'P 1'
#
loop_
_entity.id
_entity.type
_entity.pdbx_description
1 polymer ?
#
loop_
_entity_poly.entity_id
_entity_poly.type
_entity_poly.pdbx_seq_one_letter_code
_entity_poly.pdbx_strand_id
1 'polypeptide(L)'
;MTAVGSRAAVRRRRRSLHHDNSLWLLAVPAVVFFAVFSYAPLAGLVVAFKDFNIRDGVFGSPWVGLDNFRFFFESGNAARIIGNTIFLNVLFIAATMVAAVSLAIAINEIRHRTLRRFLQSSVFLPYFISPIVISVMLQAFLAGV
;
A
#
# COMPACT_ATOMS: atom_id res chain seq x y z
N MET A 1 8.11 -45.65 -36.93
CA MET A 1 6.87 -44.96 -37.34
C MET A 1 6.31 -44.18 -36.15
N THR A 2 7.02 -43.24 -35.51
CA THR A 2 7.32 -41.83 -35.87
C THR A 2 6.11 -40.95 -36.25
N ALA A 3 5.78 -40.05 -35.31
CA ALA A 3 5.38 -38.65 -35.50
C ALA A 3 3.96 -38.31 -36.02
N VAL A 4 2.97 -38.21 -35.12
CA VAL A 4 1.70 -37.50 -35.39
C VAL A 4 1.29 -36.45 -34.31
N GLY A 5 1.82 -36.51 -33.08
CA GLY A 5 1.28 -35.69 -31.97
C GLY A 5 1.79 -34.25 -31.80
N SER A 6 2.90 -33.85 -32.41
CA SER A 6 3.62 -32.64 -31.97
C SER A 6 3.17 -31.32 -32.65
N ARG A 7 2.57 -31.36 -33.84
CA ARG A 7 2.24 -30.14 -34.60
C ARG A 7 0.90 -29.49 -34.21
N ALA A 8 -0.01 -30.22 -33.56
CA ALA A 8 -1.34 -29.72 -33.19
C ALA A 8 -1.34 -28.82 -31.93
N ALA A 9 -0.45 -29.09 -30.97
CA ALA A 9 -0.35 -28.33 -29.73
C ALA A 9 0.21 -26.91 -29.95
N VAL A 10 1.18 -26.77 -30.86
CA VAL A 10 1.81 -25.47 -31.16
C VAL A 10 0.85 -24.54 -31.93
N ARG A 11 0.01 -25.08 -32.82
CA ARG A 11 -0.96 -24.28 -33.59
C ARG A 11 -2.15 -23.76 -32.78
N ARG A 12 -2.52 -24.43 -31.67
CA ARG A 12 -3.60 -23.95 -30.77
C ARG A 12 -3.18 -22.75 -29.91
N ARG A 13 -1.91 -22.69 -29.48
CA ARG A 13 -1.38 -21.59 -28.65
C ARG A 13 -1.33 -20.24 -29.40
N ARG A 14 -1.14 -20.27 -30.73
CA ARG A 14 -1.13 -19.05 -31.58
C ARG A 14 -2.52 -18.55 -31.98
N ARG A 15 -3.56 -19.39 -31.92
CA ARG A 15 -4.94 -18.99 -32.23
C ARG A 15 -5.71 -18.46 -31.01
N SER A 16 -5.21 -18.70 -29.79
CA SER A 16 -5.80 -18.16 -28.55
C SER A 16 -5.58 -16.65 -28.38
N LEU A 17 -4.43 -16.14 -28.82
CA LEU A 17 -4.08 -14.71 -28.62
C LEU A 17 -4.97 -13.75 -29.42
N HIS A 18 -5.58 -14.21 -30.52
CA HIS A 18 -6.45 -13.38 -31.36
C HIS A 18 -7.92 -13.39 -30.91
N HIS A 19 -8.33 -14.29 -30.01
CA HIS A 19 -9.70 -14.32 -29.47
C HIS A 19 -9.84 -13.48 -28.19
N ASP A 20 -8.72 -13.10 -27.56
CA ASP A 20 -8.68 -12.34 -26.31
C ASP A 20 -8.49 -10.83 -26.52
N ASN A 21 -8.54 -10.34 -27.76
CA ASN A 21 -8.39 -8.90 -28.06
C ASN A 21 -9.39 -8.03 -27.28
N SER A 22 -10.60 -8.53 -27.03
CA SER A 22 -11.60 -7.82 -26.22
C SER A 22 -11.19 -7.74 -24.74
N LEU A 23 -10.53 -8.78 -24.20
CA LEU A 23 -10.01 -8.79 -22.82
C LEU A 23 -8.83 -7.84 -22.68
N TRP A 24 -7.94 -7.78 -23.68
CA TRP A 24 -6.85 -6.80 -23.70
C TRP A 24 -7.38 -5.38 -23.77
N LEU A 25 -8.41 -5.11 -24.60
CA LEU A 25 -9.02 -3.79 -24.71
C LEU A 25 -9.64 -3.30 -23.39
N LEU A 26 -10.24 -4.20 -22.61
CA LEU A 26 -10.76 -3.90 -21.27
C LEU A 26 -9.64 -3.62 -20.25
N ALA A 27 -8.49 -4.30 -20.40
CA ALA A 27 -7.33 -4.10 -19.54
C ALA A 27 -6.54 -2.81 -19.87
N VAL A 28 -6.54 -2.34 -21.13
CA VAL A 28 -5.81 -1.14 -21.56
C VAL A 28 -6.04 0.08 -20.65
N PRO A 29 -7.27 0.52 -20.33
CA PRO A 29 -7.47 1.71 -19.49
C PRO A 29 -6.89 1.54 -18.09
N ALA A 30 -6.99 0.34 -17.49
CA ALA A 30 -6.38 0.05 -16.20
C ALA A 30 -4.85 0.10 -16.29
N VAL A 31 -4.27 -0.53 -17.32
CA VAL A 31 -2.80 -0.53 -17.53
C VAL A 31 -2.27 0.88 -17.76
N VAL A 32 -2.95 1.68 -18.60
CA VAL A 32 -2.58 3.08 -18.83
C VAL A 32 -2.69 3.89 -17.55
N PHE A 33 -3.75 3.70 -16.76
CA PHE A 33 -3.90 4.34 -15.46
C PHE A 33 -2.73 4.02 -14.53
N PHE A 34 -2.38 2.74 -14.35
CA PHE A 34 -1.22 2.36 -13.53
C PHE A 34 0.10 2.90 -14.09
N ALA A 35 0.28 2.88 -15.41
CA ALA A 35 1.49 3.40 -16.04
C ALA A 35 1.68 4.90 -15.75
N VAL A 36 0.62 5.69 -15.88
CA VAL A 36 0.68 7.15 -15.68
C VAL A 36 0.69 7.52 -14.20
N PHE A 37 -0.16 6.92 -13.37
CA PHE A 37 -0.33 7.34 -11.98
C PHE A 37 0.51 6.57 -10.96
N SER A 38 1.02 5.38 -11.30
CA SER A 38 1.86 4.59 -10.39
C SER A 38 3.30 4.48 -10.88
N TYR A 39 3.55 4.26 -12.18
CA TYR A 39 4.92 4.12 -12.71
C TYR A 39 5.58 5.45 -13.06
N ALA A 40 4.85 6.41 -13.63
CA ALA A 40 5.44 7.71 -13.96
C ALA A 40 6.00 8.45 -12.72
N PRO A 41 5.33 8.46 -11.55
CA PRO A 41 5.89 9.05 -10.34
C PRO A 41 7.19 8.38 -9.85
N LEU A 42 7.42 7.10 -10.17
CA LEU A 42 8.66 6.41 -9.82
C LEU A 42 9.88 7.01 -10.55
N ALA A 43 9.69 7.67 -11.69
CA ALA A 43 10.77 8.44 -12.32
C ALA A 43 11.28 9.57 -11.40
N GLY A 44 10.45 10.05 -10.47
CA GLY A 44 10.82 11.01 -9.44
C GLY A 44 11.79 10.45 -8.39
N LEU A 45 11.96 9.13 -8.28
CA LEU A 45 12.95 8.53 -7.36
C LEU A 45 14.38 8.96 -7.67
N VAL A 46 14.64 9.42 -8.90
CA VAL A 46 15.93 9.99 -9.32
C VAL A 46 16.34 11.18 -8.43
N VAL A 47 15.37 11.90 -7.85
CA VAL A 47 15.62 13.02 -6.91
C VAL A 47 16.46 12.58 -5.71
N ALA A 48 16.34 11.32 -5.26
CA ALA A 48 17.15 10.80 -4.14
C ALA A 48 18.66 10.77 -4.45
N PHE A 49 19.05 10.77 -5.73
CA PHE A 49 20.44 10.75 -6.18
C PHE A 49 20.96 12.12 -6.63
N LYS A 50 20.14 13.17 -6.48
CA LYS A 50 20.46 14.54 -6.86
C LYS A 50 20.44 15.47 -5.65
N ASP A 51 21.24 16.52 -5.68
CA ASP A 51 21.12 17.62 -4.72
C ASP A 51 19.99 18.53 -5.18
N PHE A 52 18.77 18.15 -4.80
CA PHE A 52 17.55 18.73 -5.33
C PHE A 52 17.36 20.17 -4.86
N ASN A 53 17.46 21.10 -5.80
CA ASN A 53 17.11 22.50 -5.59
C ASN A 53 15.80 22.84 -6.32
N ILE A 54 14.87 23.49 -5.63
CA ILE A 54 13.58 23.93 -6.19
C ILE A 54 13.80 24.85 -7.41
N ARG A 55 14.91 25.62 -7.42
CA ARG A 55 15.26 26.54 -8.50
C ARG A 55 15.68 25.84 -9.79
N ASP A 56 16.43 24.74 -9.68
CA ASP A 56 17.01 24.02 -10.84
C ASP A 56 16.11 22.86 -11.32
N GLY A 57 15.06 22.56 -10.56
CA GLY A 57 14.10 21.51 -10.85
C GLY A 57 14.69 20.09 -10.74
N VAL A 58 13.84 19.09 -10.99
CA VAL A 58 14.20 17.65 -10.87
C VAL A 58 15.31 17.24 -11.85
N PHE A 59 15.33 17.84 -13.05
CA PHE A 59 16.26 17.45 -14.12
C PHE A 59 17.54 18.31 -14.17
N GLY A 60 17.51 19.56 -13.70
CA GLY A 60 18.69 20.46 -13.69
C GLY A 60 19.57 20.39 -12.44
N SER A 61 19.07 19.80 -11.35
CA SER A 61 19.84 19.63 -10.10
C SER A 61 21.07 18.72 -10.30
N PRO A 62 22.23 19.04 -9.68
CA PRO A 62 23.45 18.27 -9.84
C PRO A 62 23.33 16.86 -9.25
N TRP A 63 23.98 15.89 -9.91
CA TRP A 63 23.97 14.49 -9.49
C TRP A 63 24.99 14.26 -8.38
N VAL A 64 24.53 13.82 -7.21
CA VAL A 64 25.36 13.59 -6.00
C VAL A 64 25.43 12.11 -5.61
N GLY A 65 24.84 11.22 -6.42
CA GLY A 65 24.93 9.77 -6.20
C GLY A 65 24.35 9.35 -4.84
N LEU A 66 25.19 8.81 -3.96
CA LEU A 66 24.78 8.25 -2.67
C LEU A 66 24.97 9.19 -1.49
N ASP A 67 25.37 10.44 -1.71
CA ASP A 67 25.71 11.37 -0.62
C ASP A 67 24.49 11.69 0.25
N ASN A 68 23.29 11.81 -0.34
CA ASN A 68 22.04 11.97 0.41
C ASN A 68 21.77 10.80 1.38
N PHE A 69 22.10 9.57 0.96
CA PHE A 69 21.94 8.39 1.80
C PHE A 69 22.98 8.37 2.93
N ARG A 70 24.25 8.68 2.63
CA ARG A 70 25.31 8.79 3.65
C ARG A 70 24.94 9.84 4.69
N PHE A 71 24.54 11.03 4.25
CA PHE A 71 24.07 12.10 5.13
C PHE A 71 22.90 11.63 6.01
N PHE A 72 21.92 10.92 5.45
CA PHE A 72 20.80 10.37 6.22
C PHE A 72 21.27 9.42 7.32
N PHE A 73 22.17 8.47 7.01
CA PHE A 73 22.67 7.51 7.99
C PHE A 73 23.65 8.11 9.02
N GLU A 74 24.49 9.07 8.62
CA GLU A 74 25.47 9.74 9.48
C GLU A 74 24.81 10.78 10.40
N SER A 75 23.67 11.36 10.03
CA SER A 75 22.93 12.34 10.83
C SER A 75 22.44 11.81 12.20
N GLY A 76 22.63 10.53 12.51
CA GLY A 76 22.25 9.89 13.77
C GLY A 76 20.75 9.61 13.93
N ASN A 77 19.90 10.21 13.09
CA ASN A 77 18.45 10.06 13.18
C ASN A 77 17.92 8.81 12.46
N ALA A 78 18.62 8.31 11.43
CA ALA A 78 18.16 7.19 10.61
C ALA A 78 17.85 5.93 11.43
N ALA A 79 18.77 5.53 12.32
CA ALA A 79 18.58 4.33 13.15
C ALA A 79 17.35 4.46 14.07
N ARG A 80 17.12 5.65 14.64
CA ARG A 80 15.96 5.93 15.49
C ARG A 80 14.65 5.92 14.68
N ILE A 81 14.64 6.53 13.50
CA ILE A 81 13.47 6.56 12.63
C ILE A 81 13.10 5.14 12.20
N ILE A 82 14.07 4.39 11.65
CA ILE A 82 13.84 3.02 11.18
C ILE A 82 13.40 2.12 12.34
N GLY A 83 14.10 2.18 13.48
CA GLY A 83 13.75 1.41 14.67
C GLY A 83 12.35 1.71 15.18
N ASN A 84 11.98 3.00 15.28
CA ASN A 84 10.64 3.40 15.69
C ASN A 84 9.57 2.95 14.69
N THR A 85 9.80 3.08 13.38
CA THR A 85 8.85 2.63 12.36
C THR A 85 8.62 1.13 12.43
N ILE A 86 9.69 0.34 12.57
CA ILE A 86 9.58 -1.12 12.72
C ILE A 86 8.83 -1.46 14.02
N PHE A 87 9.25 -0.86 15.13
CA PHE A 87 8.65 -1.11 16.44
C PHE A 87 7.14 -0.77 16.46
N LEU A 88 6.76 0.41 15.95
CA LEU A 88 5.37 0.84 15.89
C LEU A 88 4.54 -0.05 14.97
N ASN A 89 5.08 -0.50 13.82
CA ASN A 89 4.37 -1.42 12.94
C ASN A 89 4.17 -2.80 13.58
N VAL A 90 5.18 -3.34 14.26
CA VAL A 90 5.06 -4.61 14.98
C VAL A 90 4.03 -4.49 16.10
N LEU A 91 4.10 -3.42 16.88
CA LEU A 91 3.13 -3.13 17.94
C LEU A 91 1.72 -2.99 17.37
N PHE A 92 1.56 -2.27 16.26
CA PHE A 92 0.28 -2.09 15.58
C PHE A 92 -0.32 -3.42 15.13
N ILE A 93 0.46 -4.25 14.43
CA ILE A 93 0.00 -5.57 13.96
C ILE A 93 -0.39 -6.46 15.14
N ALA A 94 0.47 -6.56 16.16
CA ALA A 94 0.22 -7.41 17.32
C ALA A 94 -1.03 -6.93 18.10
N ALA A 95 -1.11 -5.63 18.39
CA ALA A 95 -2.23 -5.06 19.14
C ALA A 95 -3.55 -5.17 18.37
N THR A 96 -3.56 -4.82 17.07
CA THR A 96 -4.76 -4.93 16.23
C THR A 96 -5.20 -6.38 16.09
N MET A 97 -4.27 -7.32 15.93
CA MET A 97 -4.60 -8.74 15.86
C MET A 97 -5.23 -9.24 17.16
N VAL A 98 -4.58 -9.00 18.31
CA VAL A 98 -5.08 -9.42 19.61
C VAL A 98 -6.45 -8.80 19.89
N ALA A 99 -6.60 -7.49 19.67
CA ALA A 99 -7.85 -6.78 19.87
C ALA A 99 -8.96 -7.29 18.94
N ALA A 100 -8.68 -7.45 17.64
CA ALA A 100 -9.67 -7.91 16.66
C ALA A 100 -10.12 -9.34 16.94
N VAL A 101 -9.22 -10.26 17.27
CA VAL A 101 -9.55 -11.64 17.62
C VAL A 101 -10.35 -11.70 18.92
N SER A 102 -9.93 -10.97 19.95
CA SER A 102 -10.63 -10.92 21.24
C SER A 102 -12.04 -10.39 21.07
N LEU A 103 -12.20 -9.31 20.30
CA LEU A 103 -13.50 -8.70 20.02
C LEU A 103 -14.38 -9.61 19.16
N ALA A 104 -13.80 -10.32 18.18
CA ALA A 104 -14.53 -11.29 17.38
C ALA A 104 -15.09 -12.44 18.23
N ILE A 105 -14.29 -12.98 19.16
CA ILE A 105 -14.72 -14.02 20.10
C ILE A 105 -15.82 -13.47 21.03
N ALA A 106 -15.61 -12.28 21.60
CA ALA A 106 -16.58 -11.66 22.50
C ALA A 106 -17.94 -11.43 21.82
N ILE A 107 -17.96 -10.99 20.57
CA ILE A 107 -19.19 -10.81 19.78
C ILE A 107 -19.81 -12.16 19.40
N ASN A 108 -18.99 -13.19 19.16
CA ASN A 108 -19.47 -14.51 18.78
C ASN A 108 -20.22 -15.22 19.92
N GLU A 109 -19.84 -14.98 21.18
CA GLU A 109 -20.48 -15.57 22.36
C GLU A 109 -21.89 -15.00 22.64
N ILE A 110 -22.29 -13.94 21.93
CA ILE A 110 -23.58 -13.28 22.14
C ILE A 110 -24.71 -14.13 21.54
N ARG A 111 -25.50 -14.75 22.43
CA ARG A 111 -26.65 -15.59 22.08
C ARG A 111 -27.77 -14.84 21.36
N HIS A 112 -27.99 -13.57 21.70
CA HIS A 112 -29.10 -12.78 21.13
C HIS A 112 -28.73 -12.18 19.77
N ARG A 113 -29.38 -12.67 18.69
CA ARG A 113 -29.04 -12.32 17.29
C ARG A 113 -29.12 -10.83 16.98
N THR A 114 -30.13 -10.12 17.51
CA THR A 114 -30.29 -8.67 17.28
C THR A 114 -29.18 -7.87 17.97
N LEU A 115 -28.80 -8.27 19.18
CA LEU A 115 -27.74 -7.59 19.95
C LEU A 115 -26.37 -7.80 19.29
N ARG A 116 -26.08 -9.04 18.86
CA ARG A 116 -24.87 -9.37 18.10
C ARG A 116 -24.72 -8.49 16.84
N ARG A 117 -25.81 -8.35 16.06
CA ARG A 117 -25.80 -7.53 14.84
C ARG A 117 -25.57 -6.05 15.15
N PHE A 118 -26.20 -5.52 16.19
CA PHE A 118 -26.02 -4.14 16.61
C PHE A 118 -24.58 -3.85 17.03
N LEU A 119 -24.02 -4.67 17.93
CA LEU A 119 -22.65 -4.49 18.43
C LEU A 119 -21.61 -4.61 17.32
N GLN A 120 -21.80 -5.54 16.39
CA GLN A 120 -20.94 -5.64 15.21
C GLN A 120 -20.95 -4.34 14.40
N SER A 121 -22.13 -3.76 14.13
CA SER A 121 -22.23 -2.48 13.44
C SER A 121 -21.58 -1.32 14.21
N SER A 122 -21.73 -1.27 15.54
CA SER A 122 -21.10 -0.24 16.37
C SER A 122 -19.57 -0.30 16.33
N VAL A 123 -18.99 -1.50 16.30
CA VAL A 123 -17.53 -1.69 16.19
C VAL A 123 -16.98 -1.22 14.83
N PHE A 124 -17.79 -1.29 13.76
CA PHE A 124 -17.38 -0.79 12.45
C PHE A 124 -17.56 0.73 12.29
N LEU A 125 -18.35 1.38 13.14
CA LEU A 125 -18.65 2.81 13.04
C LEU A 125 -17.38 3.71 12.99
N PRO A 126 -16.33 3.48 13.81
CA PRO A 126 -15.15 4.33 13.81
C PRO A 126 -14.39 4.33 12.48
N TYR A 127 -14.50 3.27 11.67
CA TYR A 127 -13.82 3.18 10.37
C TYR A 127 -14.40 4.15 9.33
N PHE A 128 -15.60 4.68 9.56
CA PHE A 128 -16.16 5.75 8.72
C PHE A 128 -15.63 7.13 9.08
N ILE A 129 -15.01 7.29 10.26
CA ILE A 129 -14.45 8.56 10.71
C ILE A 129 -13.03 8.72 10.13
N SER A 130 -12.76 9.87 9.51
CA SER A 130 -11.43 10.17 8.97
C SER A 130 -10.36 10.14 10.08
N PRO A 131 -9.18 9.54 9.84
CA PRO A 131 -8.08 9.55 10.79
C PRO A 131 -7.67 10.97 11.25
N ILE A 132 -7.85 11.98 10.39
CA ILE A 132 -7.58 13.39 10.74
C ILE A 132 -8.54 13.87 11.82
N VAL A 133 -9.83 13.54 11.70
CA VAL A 133 -10.84 13.90 12.71
C VAL A 133 -10.52 13.20 14.02
N ILE A 134 -10.17 11.91 13.98
CA ILE A 134 -9.76 11.16 15.18
C ILE A 134 -8.55 11.82 15.85
N SER A 135 -7.55 12.24 15.06
CA SER A 135 -6.37 12.93 15.59
C SER A 135 -6.72 14.24 16.28
N VAL A 136 -7.60 15.06 15.70
CA VAL A 136 -8.05 16.32 16.31
C VAL A 136 -8.87 16.08 17.57
N MET A 137 -9.77 15.10 17.57
CA MET A 137 -10.56 14.72 18.75
C MET A 137 -9.66 14.26 19.90
N LEU A 138 -8.65 13.44 19.60
CA LEU A 138 -7.70 12.96 20.59
C LEU A 138 -6.86 14.12 21.16
N GLN A 139 -6.41 15.04 20.32
CA GLN A 139 -5.69 16.24 20.76
C GLN A 139 -6.56 17.13 21.65
N ALA A 140 -7.81 17.40 21.27
CA ALA A 140 -8.74 18.18 22.07
C ALA A 140 -8.99 17.52 23.44
N PHE A 141 -9.20 16.19 23.45
CA PHE A 141 -9.39 15.43 24.68
C PHE A 141 -8.18 15.43 25.61
N LEU A 142 -6.96 15.31 25.06
CA LEU A 142 -5.72 15.30 25.84
C LEU A 142 -5.26 16.71 26.27
N ALA A 143 -5.59 17.75 25.51
CA ALA A 143 -5.19 19.13 25.77
C ALA A 143 -6.00 19.79 26.91
N GLY A 144 -7.11 19.16 27.36
CA GLY A 144 -7.83 19.57 28.56
C GLY A 144 -8.54 20.93 28.46
N VAL A 145 -9.17 21.23 27.32
CA VAL A 145 -10.21 22.27 27.20
C VAL A 145 -11.58 21.60 27.10
#